data_AF-A0A7S0LLJ8-F1
#
_entry.id   AF-A0A7S0LLJ8-F1
#
_cell.length_a   1.000
_cell.length_b   1.000
_cell.length_c   1.000
_cell.angle_alpha   90.00
_cell.angle_beta   90.00
_cell.angle_gamma   90.00
#
_symmetry.space_group_name_H-M   'P 1'
#
loop_
_entity.id
_entity.type
_entity.pdbx_description
1 polymer ?
#
loop_
_entity_poly.entity_id
_entity_poly.type
_entity_poly.pdbx_seq_one_letter_code
_entity_poly.pdbx_strand_id
1 'polypeptide(L)'
;FSQLLEAVSAFAAAQPEPAQVYVWLDVLTVNQHAGGEALPQAWWATAFKQGICAIEHTCLVLAPWRTPIPMTRAWCLWELLCTAEGGARLSVQLPPAEAADFERALVEDFDAIARAVAAVDVRNAEAFDPNDLRMIRGAVEAGVGYGGLNARVLEQLRVWLADAARAALARLDAHERGTSTLLDRTAMLLQDQGRLDEARPLCEEALAAR
;
A
#
# COMPACT_ATOMS: atom_id res chain seq x y z
N PHE A 1 -7.95 9.64 -11.37
CA PHE A 1 -8.62 10.23 -10.20
C PHE A 1 -9.81 9.40 -9.72
N SER A 2 -10.67 8.87 -10.60
CA SER A 2 -11.78 7.97 -10.21
C SER A 2 -11.33 6.76 -9.39
N GLN A 3 -10.31 6.03 -9.86
CA GLN A 3 -9.75 4.86 -9.15
C GLN A 3 -9.29 5.17 -7.71
N LEU A 4 -8.71 6.36 -7.48
CA LEU A 4 -8.32 6.83 -6.15
C LEU A 4 -9.56 6.98 -5.26
N LEU A 5 -10.59 7.67 -5.75
CA LEU A 5 -11.83 7.89 -5.01
C LEU A 5 -12.57 6.58 -4.73
N GLU A 6 -12.61 5.65 -5.68
CA GLU A 6 -13.21 4.33 -5.50
C GLU A 6 -12.51 3.54 -4.39
N ALA A 7 -11.18 3.45 -4.43
CA ALA A 7 -10.40 2.75 -3.42
C ALA A 7 -10.57 3.36 -2.01
N VAL A 8 -10.50 4.69 -1.91
CA VAL A 8 -10.64 5.38 -0.62
C VAL A 8 -12.08 5.31 -0.10
N SER A 9 -13.08 5.40 -0.97
CA SER A 9 -14.49 5.26 -0.58
C SER A 9 -14.80 3.85 -0.08
N ALA A 10 -14.27 2.82 -0.76
CA ALA A 10 -14.39 1.43 -0.30
C ALA A 10 -13.70 1.23 1.05
N PHE A 11 -12.51 1.80 1.24
CA PHE A 11 -11.79 1.76 2.51
C PHE A 11 -12.59 2.43 3.64
N ALA A 12 -13.16 3.61 3.40
CA ALA A 12 -13.97 4.36 4.37
C ALA A 12 -15.24 3.58 4.73
N ALA A 13 -15.93 3.00 3.74
CA ALA A 13 -17.13 2.19 3.94
C ALA A 13 -16.88 0.90 4.75
N ALA A 14 -15.65 0.38 4.72
CA ALA A 14 -15.25 -0.81 5.48
C ALA A 14 -14.83 -0.52 6.94
N GLN A 15 -14.74 0.75 7.34
CA GLN A 15 -14.42 1.10 8.73
C GLN A 15 -15.60 0.84 9.67
N PRO A 16 -15.38 0.61 10.98
CA PRO A 16 -16.46 0.41 11.95
C PRO A 16 -17.46 1.58 12.01
N GLU A 17 -16.98 2.80 11.77
CA GLU A 17 -17.77 4.03 11.78
C GLU A 17 -17.57 4.84 10.48
N PRO A 18 -18.16 4.42 9.34
CA PRO A 18 -17.88 5.03 8.04
C PRO A 18 -18.17 6.53 7.96
N ALA A 19 -19.18 7.00 8.69
CA ALA A 19 -19.56 8.41 8.74
C ALA A 19 -18.54 9.29 9.49
N GLN A 20 -17.60 8.70 10.24
CA GLN A 20 -16.54 9.38 10.97
C GLN A 20 -15.17 9.22 10.28
N VAL A 21 -15.14 8.78 9.01
CA VAL A 21 -13.92 8.73 8.22
C VAL A 21 -13.77 10.02 7.43
N TYR A 22 -12.68 10.75 7.71
CA TYR A 22 -12.30 11.95 6.98
C TYR A 22 -11.09 11.65 6.11
N VAL A 23 -11.06 12.23 4.90
CA VAL A 23 -10.02 11.98 3.90
C VAL A 23 -9.41 13.30 3.49
N TRP A 24 -8.08 13.36 3.54
CA TRP A 24 -7.29 14.48 3.03
C TRP A 24 -6.63 14.06 1.72
N LEU A 25 -6.90 14.81 0.66
CA LEU A 25 -6.27 14.65 -0.65
C LEU A 25 -5.51 15.94 -0.96
N ASP A 26 -4.21 15.85 -1.20
CA ASP A 26 -3.32 16.99 -1.44
C ASP A 26 -3.85 17.96 -2.51
N VAL A 27 -4.42 17.44 -3.59
CA VAL A 27 -5.01 18.19 -4.70
C VAL A 27 -6.22 19.03 -4.28
N LEU A 28 -6.88 18.67 -3.17
CA LEU A 28 -8.03 19.38 -2.62
C LEU A 28 -7.66 20.23 -1.40
N THR A 29 -6.60 19.87 -0.67
CA THR A 29 -6.23 20.52 0.61
C THR A 29 -5.09 21.52 0.48
N VAL A 30 -4.26 21.40 -0.56
CA VAL A 30 -3.20 22.37 -0.86
C VAL A 30 -3.70 23.34 -1.93
N ASN A 31 -3.51 24.63 -1.70
CA ASN A 31 -3.85 25.64 -2.71
C ASN A 31 -2.84 25.61 -3.87
N GLN A 32 -3.10 24.74 -4.85
CA GLN A 32 -2.30 24.57 -6.07
C GLN A 32 -2.35 25.80 -7.01
N HIS A 33 -3.19 26.78 -6.71
CA HIS A 33 -3.49 27.94 -7.57
C HIS A 33 -3.12 29.29 -6.92
N ALA A 34 -2.43 29.30 -5.79
CA ALA A 34 -2.02 30.51 -5.10
C ALA A 34 -0.98 31.29 -5.94
N GLY A 35 -1.44 32.12 -6.87
CA GLY A 35 -0.83 33.40 -7.23
C GLY A 35 0.61 33.44 -7.76
N GLY A 36 1.15 32.35 -8.31
CA GLY A 36 2.43 32.35 -9.03
C GLY A 36 3.70 32.17 -8.19
N GLU A 37 3.58 32.09 -6.86
CA GLU A 37 4.69 31.69 -5.98
C GLU A 37 4.43 30.27 -5.45
N ALA A 38 5.24 29.31 -5.88
CA ALA A 38 5.23 27.98 -5.30
C ALA A 38 5.49 28.07 -3.79
N LEU A 39 4.77 27.25 -3.00
CA LEU A 39 5.00 27.20 -1.55
C LEU A 39 6.49 26.91 -1.27
N PRO A 40 7.14 27.66 -0.35
CA PRO A 40 8.57 27.47 -0.09
C PRO A 40 8.90 26.05 0.38
N GLN A 41 10.08 25.54 0.03
CA GLN A 41 10.55 24.22 0.51
C GLN A 41 10.49 24.07 2.03
N ALA A 42 10.76 25.15 2.78
CA ALA A 42 10.66 25.16 4.23
C ALA A 42 9.24 24.85 4.74
N TRP A 43 8.20 25.26 4.01
CA TRP A 43 6.81 24.96 4.36
C TRP A 43 6.51 23.47 4.18
N TRP A 44 6.96 22.88 3.07
CA TRP A 44 6.84 21.43 2.82
C TRP A 44 7.55 20.61 3.89
N ALA A 45 8.76 21.02 4.27
CA ALA A 45 9.55 20.36 5.32
C ALA A 45 8.99 20.51 6.74
N THR A 46 8.04 21.42 6.97
CA THR A 46 7.49 21.73 8.29
C THR A 46 5.98 21.50 8.34
N ALA A 47 5.18 22.47 7.92
CA ALA A 47 3.73 22.45 8.06
C ALA A 47 3.08 21.26 7.35
N PHE A 48 3.53 20.94 6.13
CA PHE A 48 2.98 19.80 5.39
C PHE A 48 3.31 18.47 6.07
N LYS A 49 4.58 18.27 6.47
CA LYS A 49 5.02 17.12 7.25
C LYS A 49 4.24 16.96 8.56
N GLN A 50 4.09 18.05 9.32
CA GLN A 50 3.31 18.05 10.56
C GLN A 50 1.86 17.66 10.33
N GLY A 51 1.26 18.14 9.24
CA GLY A 51 -0.08 17.74 8.81
C GLY A 51 -0.19 16.24 8.57
N ILE A 52 0.73 15.66 7.80
CA ILE A 52 0.73 14.21 7.52
C ILE A 52 0.90 13.40 8.81
N CYS A 53 1.83 13.79 9.69
CA CYS A 53 2.02 13.14 10.97
C CYS A 53 0.76 13.20 11.85
N ALA A 54 0.05 14.34 11.85
CA ALA A 54 -1.16 14.53 12.65
C ALA A 54 -2.40 13.78 12.11
N ILE A 55 -2.40 13.32 10.86
CA ILE A 55 -3.47 12.48 10.30
C ILE A 55 -3.38 11.04 10.87
N GLU A 56 -2.20 10.60 11.31
CA GLU A 56 -1.93 9.30 11.93
C GLU A 56 -2.23 8.06 11.06
N HIS A 57 -2.75 8.24 9.85
CA HIS A 57 -3.04 7.16 8.90
C HIS A 57 -2.86 7.59 7.45
N THR A 58 -1.95 6.94 6.73
CA THR A 58 -1.81 7.04 5.27
C THR A 58 -2.46 5.84 4.55
N CYS A 59 -3.34 6.15 3.60
CA CYS A 59 -3.97 5.18 2.71
C CYS A 59 -3.25 5.18 1.35
N LEU A 60 -2.40 4.18 1.11
CA LEU A 60 -1.66 4.01 -0.14
C LEU A 60 -2.52 3.27 -1.17
N VAL A 61 -3.05 3.99 -2.15
CA VAL A 61 -3.77 3.38 -3.28
C VAL A 61 -2.78 2.87 -4.32
N LEU A 62 -2.53 1.57 -4.34
CA LEU A 62 -1.48 0.94 -5.14
C LEU A 62 -1.97 0.57 -6.55
N ALA A 63 -2.12 1.56 -7.43
CA ALA A 63 -2.68 1.35 -8.77
C ALA A 63 -1.76 1.86 -9.90
N PRO A 64 -1.52 1.06 -10.96
CA PRO A 64 -1.79 -0.38 -11.05
C PRO A 64 -0.95 -1.19 -10.06
N TRP A 65 -1.43 -2.33 -9.56
CA TRP A 65 -0.69 -3.09 -8.54
C TRP A 65 0.55 -3.77 -9.10
N ARG A 66 0.55 -4.13 -10.39
CA ARG A 66 1.67 -4.79 -11.07
C ARG A 66 2.87 -3.87 -11.32
N THR A 67 2.60 -2.58 -11.52
CA THR A 67 3.60 -1.53 -11.71
C THR A 67 3.16 -0.28 -10.93
N PRO A 68 3.37 -0.25 -9.60
CA PRO A 68 2.80 0.79 -8.75
C PRO A 68 3.32 2.19 -9.05
N ILE A 69 2.51 3.01 -9.71
CA ILE A 69 2.83 4.42 -9.99
C ILE A 69 3.13 5.21 -8.71
N PRO A 70 2.43 5.04 -7.57
CA PRO A 70 2.78 5.76 -6.35
C PRO A 70 4.23 5.52 -5.88
N MET A 71 4.83 4.37 -6.21
CA MET A 71 6.22 4.06 -5.85
C MET A 71 7.25 4.77 -6.74
N THR A 72 6.83 5.36 -7.86
CA THR A 72 7.70 6.11 -8.77
C THR A 72 7.57 7.63 -8.58
N ARG A 73 6.76 8.09 -7.63
CA ARG A 73 6.47 9.51 -7.39
C ARG A 73 7.17 10.01 -6.12
N ALA A 74 8.07 10.99 -6.25
CA ALA A 74 8.82 11.52 -5.12
C ALA A 74 7.91 12.11 -4.01
N TRP A 75 6.80 12.74 -4.37
CA TRP A 75 5.86 13.26 -3.38
C TRP A 75 5.12 12.17 -2.60
N CYS A 76 4.82 11.02 -3.22
CA CYS A 76 4.34 9.86 -2.47
C CYS A 76 5.43 9.29 -1.55
N LEU A 77 6.69 9.32 -1.98
CA LEU A 77 7.83 8.96 -1.12
C LEU A 77 7.95 9.88 0.10
N TRP A 78 7.73 11.18 -0.09
CA TRP A 78 7.70 12.16 1.01
C TRP A 78 6.59 11.85 2.02
N GLU A 79 5.38 11.55 1.54
CA GLU A 79 4.26 11.18 2.40
C GLU A 79 4.58 9.92 3.20
N LEU A 80 5.11 8.87 2.55
CA LEU A 80 5.52 7.63 3.22
C LEU A 80 6.62 7.88 4.26
N LEU A 81 7.58 8.76 3.98
CA LEU A 81 8.59 9.16 4.96
C LEU A 81 7.93 9.81 6.18
N CYS A 82 7.01 10.75 5.98
CA CYS A 82 6.28 11.43 7.06
C CYS A 82 5.44 10.43 7.88
N THR A 83 4.75 9.49 7.22
CA THR A 83 4.02 8.40 7.88
C THR A 83 4.95 7.59 8.77
N ALA A 84 6.11 7.23 8.23
CA ALA A 84 7.09 6.38 8.88
C ALA A 84 7.75 7.08 10.09
N GLU A 85 8.05 8.37 9.97
CA GLU A 85 8.63 9.16 11.07
C GLU A 85 7.60 9.55 12.13
N GLY A 86 6.34 9.75 11.73
CA GLY A 86 5.23 9.99 12.65
C GLY A 86 4.76 8.75 13.41
N GLY A 87 5.24 7.55 13.05
CA GLY A 87 4.71 6.30 13.58
C GLY A 87 3.26 6.04 13.18
N ALA A 88 2.80 6.69 12.11
CA ALA A 88 1.45 6.59 11.60
C ALA A 88 1.19 5.24 10.94
N ARG A 89 -0.07 4.84 10.90
CA ARG A 89 -0.51 3.62 10.22
C ARG A 89 -0.37 3.80 8.70
N LEU A 90 0.07 2.75 8.03
CA LEU A 90 0.04 2.65 6.57
C LEU A 90 -0.91 1.50 6.18
N SER A 91 -1.92 1.78 5.37
CA SER A 91 -2.76 0.76 4.74
C SER A 91 -2.61 0.81 3.23
N VAL A 92 -2.58 -0.36 2.60
CA VAL A 92 -2.54 -0.50 1.14
C VAL A 92 -3.96 -0.78 0.66
N GLN A 93 -4.42 -0.08 -0.36
CA GLN A 93 -5.73 -0.27 -0.99
C GLN A 93 -5.57 -0.46 -2.49
N LEU A 94 -6.42 -1.30 -3.07
CA LEU A 94 -6.56 -1.43 -4.52
C LEU A 94 -7.90 -0.86 -4.96
N PRO A 95 -7.95 -0.15 -6.10
CA PRO A 95 -9.21 0.10 -6.78
C PRO A 95 -9.91 -1.22 -7.11
N PRO A 96 -11.26 -1.26 -7.20
CA PRO A 96 -12.00 -2.50 -7.41
C PRO A 96 -11.53 -3.34 -8.62
N ALA A 97 -11.21 -2.69 -9.73
CA ALA A 97 -10.69 -3.37 -10.92
C ALA A 97 -9.32 -4.01 -10.70
N GLU A 98 -8.44 -3.33 -9.97
CA GLU A 98 -7.11 -3.84 -9.62
C GLU A 98 -7.21 -4.98 -8.59
N ALA A 99 -8.15 -4.89 -7.64
CA ALA A 99 -8.43 -5.96 -6.68
C ALA A 99 -8.89 -7.24 -7.39
N ALA A 100 -9.81 -7.13 -8.36
CA ALA A 100 -10.25 -8.26 -9.16
C ALA A 100 -9.11 -8.88 -10.00
N ASP A 101 -8.23 -8.07 -10.60
CA ASP A 101 -7.05 -8.59 -11.30
C ASP A 101 -6.05 -9.27 -10.36
N PHE A 102 -5.84 -8.69 -9.17
CA PHE A 102 -4.99 -9.27 -8.14
C PHE A 102 -5.50 -10.64 -7.67
N GLU A 103 -6.80 -10.76 -7.42
CA GLU A 103 -7.43 -12.03 -7.01
C GLU A 103 -7.32 -13.10 -8.09
N ARG A 104 -7.50 -12.73 -9.36
CA ARG A 104 -7.24 -13.63 -10.49
C ARG A 104 -5.77 -14.06 -10.52
N ALA A 105 -4.84 -13.13 -10.32
CA ALA A 105 -3.41 -13.42 -10.31
C ALA A 105 -3.01 -14.35 -9.16
N LEU A 106 -3.66 -14.30 -7.99
CA LEU A 106 -3.40 -15.25 -6.91
C LEU A 106 -3.57 -16.71 -7.35
N VAL A 107 -4.50 -16.97 -8.28
CA VAL A 107 -4.78 -18.31 -8.80
C VAL A 107 -3.97 -18.61 -10.06
N GLU A 108 -3.92 -17.66 -10.99
CA GLU A 108 -3.43 -17.89 -12.37
C GLU A 108 -1.95 -17.49 -12.59
N ASP A 109 -1.42 -16.52 -11.83
CA ASP A 109 -0.09 -15.94 -12.03
C ASP A 109 0.48 -15.41 -10.70
N PHE A 110 0.63 -16.33 -9.73
CA PHE A 110 1.11 -15.98 -8.39
C PHE A 110 2.48 -15.31 -8.44
N ASP A 111 3.33 -15.71 -9.38
CA ASP A 111 4.67 -15.14 -9.55
C ASP A 111 4.64 -13.65 -9.94
N ALA A 112 3.57 -13.15 -10.56
CA ALA A 112 3.43 -11.70 -10.81
C ALA A 112 3.34 -10.90 -9.52
N ILE A 113 2.77 -11.45 -8.46
CA ILE A 113 2.68 -10.82 -7.15
C ILE A 113 4.08 -10.68 -6.55
N ALA A 114 4.86 -11.76 -6.58
CA ALA A 114 6.25 -11.73 -6.13
C ALA A 114 7.09 -10.74 -6.93
N ARG A 115 6.93 -10.70 -8.26
CA ARG A 115 7.61 -9.73 -9.14
C ARG A 115 7.24 -8.29 -8.79
N ALA A 116 5.94 -8.00 -8.62
CA ALA A 116 5.46 -6.65 -8.31
C ALA A 116 6.01 -6.14 -6.98
N VAL A 117 6.00 -6.99 -5.93
CA VAL A 117 6.58 -6.64 -4.62
C VAL A 117 8.09 -6.44 -4.71
N ALA A 118 8.79 -7.35 -5.40
CA ALA A 118 10.25 -7.28 -5.54
C ALA A 118 10.72 -6.05 -6.34
N ALA A 119 9.88 -5.53 -7.24
CA ALA A 119 10.16 -4.33 -8.02
C ALA A 119 10.00 -3.03 -7.22
N VAL A 120 9.42 -3.06 -6.02
CA VAL A 120 9.28 -1.86 -5.17
C VAL A 120 10.63 -1.48 -4.58
N ASP A 121 11.19 -0.38 -5.12
CA ASP A 121 12.31 0.34 -4.53
C ASP A 121 11.98 1.83 -4.51
N VAL A 122 11.89 2.40 -3.32
CA VAL A 122 11.68 3.83 -3.07
C VAL A 122 12.72 4.74 -3.75
N ARG A 123 13.90 4.22 -4.11
CA ARG A 123 14.93 4.97 -4.85
C ARG A 123 14.52 5.31 -6.28
N ASN A 124 13.58 4.56 -6.85
CA ASN A 124 13.07 4.76 -8.21
C ASN A 124 12.12 5.96 -8.32
N ALA A 125 11.84 6.66 -7.22
CA ALA A 125 10.97 7.80 -7.22
C ALA A 125 11.57 9.01 -7.97
N GLU A 126 10.74 9.67 -8.77
CA GLU A 126 11.06 10.82 -9.60
C GLU A 126 10.13 12.00 -9.30
N ALA A 127 10.60 13.22 -9.59
CA ALA A 127 9.82 14.45 -9.49
C ALA A 127 10.02 15.28 -10.76
N PHE A 128 9.02 16.07 -11.13
CA PHE A 128 9.14 17.00 -12.26
C PHE A 128 10.15 18.12 -11.96
N ASP A 129 10.14 18.68 -10.75
CA ASP A 129 11.16 19.64 -10.29
C ASP A 129 12.36 18.88 -9.68
N PRO A 130 13.58 19.01 -10.24
CA PRO A 130 14.78 18.43 -9.66
C PRO A 130 15.09 18.91 -8.23
N ASN A 131 14.62 20.09 -7.83
CA ASN A 131 14.79 20.61 -6.48
C ASN A 131 13.94 19.88 -5.46
N ASP A 132 12.69 19.54 -5.81
CA ASP A 132 11.83 18.68 -4.99
C ASP A 132 12.47 17.31 -4.81
N LEU A 133 12.95 16.72 -5.91
CA LEU A 133 13.62 15.42 -5.85
C LEU A 133 14.83 15.47 -4.90
N ARG A 134 15.69 16.49 -5.02
CA ARG A 134 16.87 16.64 -4.16
C ARG A 134 16.48 16.81 -2.68
N MET A 135 15.47 17.62 -2.40
CA MET A 135 14.96 17.86 -1.06
C MET A 135 14.44 16.55 -0.44
N ILE A 136 13.57 15.84 -1.16
CA ILE A 136 12.93 14.61 -0.67
C ILE A 136 13.98 13.52 -0.45
N ARG A 137 14.92 13.35 -1.39
CA ARG A 137 16.02 12.39 -1.25
C ARG A 137 16.90 12.71 -0.03
N GLY A 138 17.27 13.97 0.15
CA GLY A 138 18.04 14.40 1.33
C GLY A 138 17.29 14.18 2.65
N ALA A 139 15.97 14.37 2.66
CA ALA A 139 15.15 14.08 3.84
C ALA A 139 15.08 12.59 4.17
N VAL A 140 14.98 11.72 3.16
CA VAL A 140 15.04 10.26 3.36
C VAL A 140 16.39 9.86 3.95
N GLU A 141 17.50 10.39 3.44
CA GLU A 141 18.85 10.09 3.94
C GLU A 141 19.05 10.58 5.39
N ALA A 142 18.56 11.78 5.73
CA ALA A 142 18.66 12.34 7.07
C ALA A 142 17.74 11.65 8.09
N GLY A 143 16.64 11.04 7.63
CA GLY A 143 15.66 10.34 8.45
C GLY A 143 15.96 8.85 8.60
N VAL A 144 14.97 8.02 8.28
CA VAL A 144 15.04 6.54 8.42
C VAL A 144 15.92 5.84 7.37
N GLY A 145 16.44 6.59 6.40
CA GLY A 145 17.20 6.08 5.27
C GLY A 145 16.35 5.31 4.26
N TYR A 146 16.88 5.16 3.04
CA TYR A 146 16.21 4.38 1.99
C TYR A 146 15.93 2.93 2.40
N GLY A 147 16.88 2.28 3.07
CA GLY A 147 16.70 0.90 3.53
C GLY A 147 15.55 0.76 4.52
N GLY A 148 15.48 1.65 5.51
CA GLY A 148 14.42 1.65 6.53
C GLY A 148 13.06 1.97 5.94
N LEU A 149 12.98 2.96 5.04
CA LEU A 149 11.72 3.31 4.38
C LEU A 149 11.23 2.19 3.44
N ASN A 150 12.14 1.61 2.63
CA ASN A 150 11.79 0.49 1.74
C ASN A 150 11.30 -0.73 2.54
N ALA A 151 11.98 -1.05 3.65
CA ALA A 151 11.59 -2.16 4.51
C ALA A 151 10.16 -1.99 5.06
N ARG A 152 9.81 -0.79 5.53
CA ARG A 152 8.45 -0.48 6.04
C ARG A 152 7.38 -0.59 4.96
N VAL A 153 7.64 -0.09 3.76
CA VAL A 153 6.70 -0.22 2.64
C VAL A 153 6.51 -1.68 2.26
N LEU A 154 7.60 -2.45 2.10
CA LEU A 154 7.54 -3.87 1.76
C LEU A 154 6.86 -4.72 2.84
N GLU A 155 7.09 -4.42 4.12
CA GLU A 155 6.40 -5.07 5.23
C GLU A 155 4.89 -4.86 5.14
N GLN A 156 4.43 -3.63 4.91
CA GLN A 156 3.00 -3.33 4.80
C GLN A 156 2.37 -3.92 3.54
N LEU A 157 3.10 -3.98 2.43
CA LEU A 157 2.66 -4.72 1.23
C LEU A 157 2.49 -6.20 1.52
N ARG A 158 3.43 -6.84 2.24
CA ARG A 158 3.32 -8.26 2.61
C ARG A 158 2.12 -8.55 3.52
N VAL A 159 1.90 -7.70 4.53
CA VAL A 159 0.72 -7.79 5.41
C VAL A 159 -0.56 -7.70 4.59
N TRP A 160 -0.68 -6.68 3.75
CA TRP A 160 -1.84 -6.49 2.90
C TRP A 160 -2.08 -7.66 1.94
N LEU A 161 -1.03 -8.20 1.30
CA LEU A 161 -1.14 -9.35 0.39
C LEU A 161 -1.76 -10.57 1.06
N ALA A 162 -1.31 -10.87 2.27
CA ALA A 162 -1.83 -11.98 3.05
C ALA A 162 -3.30 -11.76 3.44
N ASP A 163 -3.66 -10.55 3.86
CA ASP A 163 -5.04 -10.22 4.21
C ASP A 163 -5.97 -10.29 3.00
N ALA A 164 -5.51 -9.80 1.83
CA ALA A 164 -6.26 -9.88 0.59
C ALA A 164 -6.47 -11.33 0.12
N ALA A 165 -5.43 -12.17 0.18
CA ALA A 165 -5.54 -13.59 -0.16
C ALA A 165 -6.51 -14.33 0.77
N ARG A 166 -6.48 -14.05 2.07
CA ARG A 166 -7.45 -14.60 3.03
C ARG A 166 -8.86 -14.13 2.80
N ALA A 167 -9.05 -12.85 2.51
CA ALA A 167 -10.36 -12.30 2.20
C ALA A 167 -10.96 -12.97 0.95
N ALA A 168 -10.13 -13.23 -0.07
CA ALA A 168 -10.54 -14.00 -1.24
C ALA A 168 -10.92 -15.44 -0.89
N LEU A 169 -10.09 -16.11 -0.08
CA LEU A 169 -10.35 -17.48 0.36
C LEU A 169 -11.61 -17.60 1.24
N ALA A 170 -11.93 -16.57 2.03
CA ALA A 170 -13.12 -16.54 2.89
C ALA A 170 -14.44 -16.37 2.12
N ARG A 171 -14.38 -16.00 0.83
CA ARG A 171 -15.57 -15.88 -0.04
C ARG A 171 -15.95 -17.19 -0.72
N LEU A 172 -15.06 -18.18 -0.76
CA LEU A 172 -15.36 -19.50 -1.29
C LEU A 172 -16.24 -20.28 -0.31
N ASP A 173 -17.13 -21.13 -0.83
CA ASP A 173 -17.82 -22.08 0.02
C ASP A 173 -16.86 -23.16 0.55
N ALA A 174 -17.26 -23.88 1.61
CA ALA A 174 -16.37 -24.83 2.28
C ALA A 174 -15.89 -25.97 1.38
N HIS A 175 -16.69 -26.39 0.39
CA HIS A 175 -16.33 -27.50 -0.49
C HIS A 175 -15.34 -27.05 -1.56
N GLU A 176 -15.61 -25.90 -2.20
CA GLU A 176 -14.72 -25.27 -3.16
C GLU A 176 -13.38 -24.89 -2.51
N ARG A 177 -13.44 -24.32 -1.30
CA ARG A 177 -12.28 -23.83 -0.57
C ARG A 177 -11.25 -24.93 -0.31
N GLY A 178 -11.67 -26.07 0.24
CA GLY A 178 -10.78 -27.15 0.64
C GLY A 178 -9.96 -27.74 -0.50
N THR A 179 -10.47 -27.67 -1.74
CA THR A 179 -9.80 -28.20 -2.94
C THR A 179 -9.24 -27.10 -3.86
N SER A 180 -9.36 -25.83 -3.47
CA SER A 180 -8.98 -24.69 -4.30
C SER A 180 -7.46 -24.50 -4.38
N THR A 181 -6.97 -24.14 -5.58
CA THR A 181 -5.60 -23.63 -5.75
C THR A 181 -5.33 -22.41 -4.86
N LEU A 182 -6.36 -21.59 -4.61
CA LEU A 182 -6.23 -20.39 -3.77
C LEU A 182 -5.84 -20.73 -2.33
N LEU A 183 -6.31 -21.84 -1.77
CA LEU A 183 -5.93 -22.31 -0.43
C LEU A 183 -4.42 -22.61 -0.37
N ASP A 184 -3.92 -23.40 -1.33
CA ASP A 184 -2.50 -23.75 -1.43
C ASP A 184 -1.63 -22.50 -1.63
N ARG A 185 -2.05 -21.56 -2.49
CA ARG A 185 -1.32 -20.30 -2.76
C ARG A 185 -1.31 -19.36 -1.57
N THR A 186 -2.40 -19.29 -0.82
CA THR A 186 -2.48 -18.49 0.41
C THR A 186 -1.56 -19.07 1.49
N ALA A 187 -1.54 -20.40 1.66
CA ALA A 187 -0.62 -21.05 2.58
C ALA A 187 0.84 -20.82 2.21
N MET A 188 1.19 -20.96 0.93
CA MET A 188 2.54 -20.71 0.41
C MET A 188 2.98 -19.25 0.61
N LEU A 189 2.10 -18.28 0.33
CA LEU A 189 2.36 -16.86 0.59
C LEU A 189 2.71 -16.60 2.06
N LEU A 190 1.98 -17.22 2.99
CA LEU A 190 2.23 -17.07 4.42
C LEU A 190 3.54 -17.73 4.86
N GLN A 191 3.89 -18.88 4.27
CA GLN A 191 5.17 -19.54 4.50
C GLN A 191 6.34 -18.68 4.02
N ASP A 192 6.25 -18.10 2.82
CA ASP A 192 7.29 -17.20 2.26
C ASP A 192 7.48 -15.93 3.11
N GLN A 193 6.44 -15.52 3.84
CA GLN A 193 6.50 -14.41 4.81
C GLN A 193 6.93 -14.85 6.21
N GLY A 194 7.20 -16.13 6.45
CA GLY A 194 7.55 -16.68 7.77
C GLY A 194 6.37 -16.79 8.76
N ARG A 195 5.13 -16.58 8.30
CA ARG A 195 3.90 -16.60 9.11
C ARG A 195 3.36 -18.02 9.28
N LEU A 196 4.19 -18.89 9.84
CA LEU A 196 3.95 -20.33 9.88
C LEU A 196 2.70 -20.73 10.68
N ASP A 197 2.43 -20.03 11.79
CA ASP A 197 1.25 -20.29 12.62
C ASP A 197 -0.06 -20.05 11.87
N GLU A 198 -0.05 -19.08 10.94
CA GLU A 198 -1.21 -18.76 10.11
C GLU A 198 -1.27 -19.63 8.84
N ALA A 199 -0.13 -20.12 8.35
CA ALA A 199 -0.06 -21.03 7.20
C ALA A 199 -0.52 -22.46 7.56
N ARG A 200 -0.14 -22.96 8.75
CA ARG A 200 -0.45 -24.32 9.21
C ARG A 200 -1.91 -24.72 9.06
N PRO A 201 -2.91 -23.98 9.58
CA PRO A 201 -4.32 -24.39 9.49
C PRO A 201 -4.80 -24.49 8.04
N LEU A 202 -4.26 -23.67 7.12
CA LEU A 202 -4.61 -23.76 5.70
C LEU A 202 -4.03 -25.02 5.05
N CYS A 203 -2.82 -25.42 5.42
CA CYS A 203 -2.24 -26.69 4.95
C CYS A 203 -3.01 -27.91 5.48
N GLU A 204 -3.43 -27.88 6.76
CA GLU A 204 -4.23 -28.95 7.36
C GLU A 204 -5.60 -29.08 6.69
N GLU A 205 -6.25 -27.94 6.40
CA GLU A 205 -7.50 -27.87 5.63
C GLU A 205 -7.35 -28.50 4.24
N ALA A 206 -6.29 -28.12 3.50
CA ALA A 206 -6.00 -28.66 2.18
C ALA A 206 -5.75 -30.18 2.19
N LEU A 207 -5.09 -30.70 3.23
CA LEU A 207 -4.83 -32.13 3.37
C LEU A 207 -6.09 -32.92 3.71
N ALA A 208 -7.00 -32.36 4.51
CA ALA A 208 -8.25 -33.02 4.88
C ALA A 208 -9.26 -33.13 3.73
N ALA A 209 -9.15 -32.25 2.72
CA ALA A 209 -10.04 -32.22 1.55
C ALA A 209 -9.56 -33.06 0.35
N ARG A 210 -8.37 -33.67 0.45
CA ARG A 210 -7.77 -34.56 -0.57
C ARG A 210 -8.08 -36.03 -0.27
#